data_AF-A0A5Q0NT46-F1
#
_entry.id   AF-A0A5Q0NT46-F1
#
_cell.length_a   1.000
_cell.length_b   1.000
_cell.length_c   1.000
_cell.angle_alpha   90.00
_cell.angle_beta   90.00
_cell.angle_gamma   90.00
#
_symmetry.space_group_name_H-M   'P 1'
#
loop_
_entity.id
_entity.type
_entity.pdbx_description
1 polymer ?
#
loop_
_entity_poly.entity_id
_entity_poly.type
_entity_poly.pdbx_seq_one_letter_code
_entity_poly.pdbx_strand_id
1 'polypeptide(L)'
;MGLQLNERMKTGRWRTVGAACVSLLFAAGCGAQAGVEAPSSAEVVADVRSDLAAWSGTLEDRQAAEVVTSAMLNKALDDCLADRGFDRFDWKDSIFPVTTPNLLNSPWLIGPEEKLFSAEIELAARATRVEEQLNNPPERPAEEVRAEDECLAPGVRDSASDSEVAAVTTPAGLVELEATWGEHLAEGLADLGDVREFTRCVEDQKSPALNGRRLEDLDLLANERATSLGLDDGDLRGLQEFRAWELSVVEALRACVEPQYDDAVTLLAELSTSFHERHRAEVENLEQHWSKVRKDADVLAVGQ
;
A
#
# COMPACT_ATOMS: atom_id res chain seq x y z
N MET A 1 -11.16 17.14 18.97
CA MET A 1 -10.68 17.05 17.57
C MET A 1 -11.30 15.92 16.69
N GLY A 2 -12.64 15.80 16.61
CA GLY A 2 -13.32 14.76 15.80
C GLY A 2 -13.93 15.23 14.47
N LEU A 3 -13.50 16.38 13.92
CA LEU A 3 -14.31 17.11 12.91
C LEU A 3 -13.60 17.53 11.60
N GLN A 4 -12.29 17.36 11.43
CA GLN A 4 -11.64 17.59 10.12
C GLN A 4 -11.14 16.31 9.42
N LEU A 5 -10.78 15.26 10.18
CA LEU A 5 -10.61 13.91 9.63
C LEU A 5 -11.94 13.34 9.12
N ASN A 6 -13.06 13.76 9.72
CA ASN A 6 -14.39 13.18 9.54
C ASN A 6 -14.99 13.42 8.14
N GLU A 7 -14.62 14.49 7.42
CA GLU A 7 -15.10 14.71 6.04
C GLU A 7 -14.18 14.11 4.97
N ARG A 8 -12.86 14.08 5.18
CA ARG A 8 -11.92 13.46 4.23
C ARG A 8 -12.06 11.93 4.20
N MET A 9 -12.41 11.30 5.32
CA MET A 9 -12.55 9.84 5.44
C MET A 9 -13.94 9.33 5.00
N LYS A 10 -15.02 10.11 5.20
CA LYS A 10 -16.39 9.70 4.81
C LYS A 10 -16.65 9.62 3.31
N THR A 11 -15.87 10.34 2.49
CA THR A 11 -15.95 10.20 1.02
C THR A 11 -15.15 9.01 0.50
N GLY A 12 -14.32 8.38 1.33
CA GLY A 12 -13.63 7.12 1.09
C GLY A 12 -14.57 5.92 1.23
N ARG A 13 -15.67 5.89 0.47
CA ARG A 13 -16.13 4.59 -0.05
C ARG A 13 -14.87 3.92 -0.62
N TRP A 14 -14.65 2.65 -0.30
CA TRP A 14 -13.67 1.68 -0.85
C TRP A 14 -13.53 1.68 -2.39
N ARG A 15 -13.40 2.84 -3.04
CA ARG A 15 -13.73 3.08 -4.44
C ARG A 15 -12.59 3.66 -5.26
N THR A 16 -11.39 3.77 -4.72
CA THR A 16 -10.25 4.29 -5.50
C THR A 16 -8.94 3.56 -5.26
N VAL A 17 -8.96 2.27 -4.92
CA VAL A 17 -7.71 1.46 -4.89
C VAL A 17 -7.83 0.12 -5.64
N GLY A 18 -9.02 -0.22 -6.15
CA GLY A 18 -9.24 -1.34 -7.06
C GLY A 18 -8.96 -1.02 -8.54
N ALA A 19 -7.81 -0.44 -8.86
CA ALA A 19 -7.44 -0.16 -10.25
C ALA A 19 -6.05 -0.70 -10.64
N ALA A 20 -5.41 -1.50 -9.77
CA ALA A 20 -4.07 -2.01 -10.01
C ALA A 20 -4.00 -3.46 -10.50
N CYS A 21 -5.13 -4.17 -10.68
CA CYS A 21 -5.07 -5.52 -11.26
C CYS A 21 -4.97 -5.56 -12.80
N VAL A 22 -5.09 -4.42 -13.52
CA VAL A 22 -5.16 -4.41 -15.00
C VAL A 22 -4.28 -3.33 -15.63
N SER A 23 -3.13 -3.02 -15.06
CA SER A 23 -2.17 -2.16 -15.74
C SER A 23 -0.99 -3.01 -16.23
N LEU A 24 -0.88 -3.11 -17.56
CA LEU A 24 0.33 -3.32 -18.37
C LEU A 24 0.59 -4.73 -18.88
N LEU A 25 0.16 -5.01 -20.11
CA LEU A 25 0.70 -6.08 -20.96
C LEU A 25 0.36 -5.78 -22.45
N PHE A 26 1.37 -5.49 -23.29
CA PHE A 26 1.20 -5.36 -24.75
C PHE A 26 2.43 -5.83 -25.57
N ALA A 27 2.27 -6.98 -26.25
CA ALA A 27 2.57 -7.30 -27.67
C ALA A 27 4.00 -7.64 -28.22
N ALA A 28 4.27 -8.96 -28.30
CA ALA A 28 4.66 -9.83 -29.44
C ALA A 28 5.93 -9.62 -30.31
N GLY A 29 6.81 -10.64 -30.30
CA GLY A 29 7.65 -11.09 -31.43
C GLY A 29 8.90 -11.96 -31.14
N CYS A 30 8.72 -13.26 -30.89
CA CYS A 30 9.68 -14.40 -31.03
C CYS A 30 11.21 -14.19 -30.95
N GLY A 31 11.86 -14.85 -29.98
CA GLY A 31 13.26 -15.27 -30.12
C GLY A 31 13.92 -15.83 -28.85
N ALA A 32 13.99 -17.16 -28.73
CA ALA A 32 14.68 -17.86 -27.65
C ALA A 32 16.22 -17.75 -27.71
N GLN A 33 16.92 -17.77 -26.54
CA GLN A 33 18.12 -18.61 -26.31
C GLN A 33 18.77 -18.50 -24.90
N ALA A 34 18.70 -19.63 -24.17
CA ALA A 34 19.71 -20.33 -23.35
C ALA A 34 20.88 -19.60 -22.61
N GLY A 35 20.95 -19.86 -21.29
CA GLY A 35 21.98 -20.77 -20.76
C GLY A 35 23.10 -20.21 -19.86
N VAL A 36 22.74 -19.69 -18.67
CA VAL A 36 23.57 -19.68 -17.45
C VAL A 36 22.76 -20.46 -16.39
N GLU A 37 23.37 -21.15 -15.42
CA GLU A 37 22.59 -21.73 -14.29
C GLU A 37 21.84 -20.59 -13.62
N ALA A 38 20.56 -20.49 -13.95
CA ALA A 38 19.76 -19.33 -13.66
C ALA A 38 19.41 -19.32 -12.17
N PRO A 39 19.43 -18.15 -11.51
CA PRO A 39 18.80 -18.00 -10.20
C PRO A 39 17.38 -18.58 -10.26
N SER A 40 16.93 -19.17 -9.16
CA SER A 40 15.57 -19.71 -9.11
C SER A 40 14.56 -18.59 -9.33
N SER A 41 13.40 -18.89 -9.93
CA SER A 41 12.36 -17.91 -10.18
C SER A 41 11.89 -17.21 -8.89
N ALA A 42 12.05 -17.86 -7.74
CA ALA A 42 11.77 -17.27 -6.43
C ALA A 42 12.81 -16.22 -5.99
N GLU A 43 14.10 -16.46 -6.24
CA GLU A 43 15.16 -15.50 -5.94
C GLU A 43 15.04 -14.25 -6.81
N VAL A 44 14.78 -14.43 -8.11
CA VAL A 44 14.57 -13.31 -9.03
C VAL A 44 13.38 -12.46 -8.63
N VAL A 45 12.24 -13.08 -8.29
CA VAL A 45 11.06 -12.34 -7.82
C VAL A 45 11.36 -11.59 -6.52
N ALA A 46 12.14 -12.18 -5.61
CA ALA A 46 12.54 -11.51 -4.38
C ALA A 46 13.46 -10.30 -4.65
N ASP A 47 14.42 -10.43 -5.57
CA ASP A 47 15.32 -9.35 -5.96
C ASP A 47 14.57 -8.21 -6.62
N VAL A 48 13.68 -8.50 -7.60
CA VAL A 48 12.83 -7.48 -8.24
C VAL A 48 11.94 -6.79 -7.21
N ARG A 49 11.36 -7.53 -6.26
CA ARG A 49 10.57 -6.91 -5.17
C ARG A 49 11.42 -5.98 -4.29
N SER A 50 12.65 -6.38 -3.98
CA SER A 50 13.59 -5.57 -3.21
C SER A 50 13.96 -4.28 -3.94
N ASP A 51 14.30 -4.40 -5.22
CA ASP A 51 14.56 -3.32 -6.17
C ASP A 51 13.41 -2.30 -6.19
N LEU A 52 12.17 -2.77 -6.42
CA LEU A 52 10.99 -1.91 -6.40
C LEU A 52 10.75 -1.25 -5.04
N ALA A 53 10.94 -1.99 -3.95
CA ALA A 53 10.74 -1.49 -2.60
C ALA A 53 11.77 -0.41 -2.20
N ALA A 54 12.98 -0.45 -2.78
CA ALA A 54 14.03 0.52 -2.50
C ALA A 54 13.61 1.96 -2.86
N TRP A 55 12.90 2.15 -3.97
CA TRP A 55 12.45 3.47 -4.41
C TRP A 55 10.97 3.76 -4.17
N SER A 56 10.08 2.76 -4.19
CA SER A 56 8.66 2.94 -3.84
C SER A 56 8.40 3.02 -2.33
N GLY A 57 9.40 2.67 -1.52
CA GLY A 57 9.34 2.64 -0.07
C GLY A 57 8.85 1.30 0.46
N THR A 58 9.60 0.75 1.41
CA THR A 58 9.24 -0.47 2.14
C THR A 58 8.06 -0.22 3.10
N LEU A 59 7.50 -1.29 3.68
CA LEU A 59 6.53 -1.14 4.77
C LEU A 59 7.10 -0.31 5.93
N GLU A 60 8.38 -0.49 6.27
CA GLU A 60 9.05 0.27 7.32
C GLU A 60 9.16 1.75 6.97
N ASP A 61 9.41 2.09 5.70
CA ASP A 61 9.45 3.47 5.22
C ASP A 61 8.11 4.16 5.34
N ARG A 62 7.04 3.45 5.00
CA ARG A 62 5.67 3.97 5.13
C ARG A 62 5.27 4.13 6.59
N GLN A 63 5.67 3.19 7.45
CA GLN A 63 5.45 3.32 8.89
C GLN A 63 6.21 4.52 9.47
N ALA A 64 7.46 4.72 9.06
CA ALA A 64 8.25 5.89 9.44
C ALA A 64 7.61 7.19 8.92
N ALA A 65 7.12 7.20 7.68
CA ALA A 65 6.41 8.34 7.11
C ALA A 65 5.18 8.67 7.96
N GLU A 66 4.41 7.68 8.40
CA GLU A 66 3.23 7.89 9.23
C GLU A 66 3.56 8.43 10.62
N VAL A 67 4.68 8.00 11.22
CA VAL A 67 5.19 8.58 12.47
C VAL A 67 5.48 10.07 12.27
N VAL A 68 6.17 10.43 11.19
CA VAL A 68 6.54 11.81 10.88
C VAL A 68 5.31 12.66 10.61
N THR A 69 4.36 12.19 9.79
CA THR A 69 3.12 12.92 9.48
C THR A 69 2.25 13.11 10.72
N SER A 70 2.08 12.07 11.54
CA SER A 70 1.34 12.14 12.80
C SER A 70 1.93 13.19 13.74
N ALA A 71 3.26 13.23 13.87
CA ALA A 71 3.94 14.24 14.67
C ALA A 71 3.79 15.66 14.08
N MET A 72 3.92 15.82 12.76
CA MET A 72 3.75 17.10 12.07
C MET A 72 2.36 17.70 12.33
N LEU A 73 1.34 16.86 12.36
CA LEU A 73 -0.05 17.27 12.55
C LEU A 73 -0.39 17.50 14.03
N ASN A 74 0.05 16.62 14.92
CA ASN A 74 -0.53 16.53 16.27
C ASN A 74 0.45 16.86 17.41
N LYS A 75 1.78 16.77 17.21
CA LYS A 75 2.74 16.87 18.31
C LYS A 75 2.74 18.22 19.03
N ALA A 76 2.58 19.34 18.31
CA ALA A 76 2.55 20.64 18.99
C ALA A 76 1.28 20.88 19.80
N LEU A 77 0.16 20.26 19.39
CA LEU A 77 -1.04 20.28 20.19
C LEU A 77 -0.82 19.48 21.48
N ASP A 78 -0.22 18.28 21.37
CA ASP A 78 0.19 17.46 22.51
C ASP A 78 1.09 18.25 23.47
N ASP A 79 2.23 18.77 22.99
CA ASP A 79 3.18 19.54 23.82
C ASP A 79 2.48 20.72 24.53
N CYS A 80 1.58 21.42 23.83
CA CYS A 80 0.84 22.56 24.37
C CYS A 80 -0.17 22.19 25.46
N LEU A 81 -0.83 21.03 25.32
CA LEU A 81 -1.77 20.49 26.30
C LEU A 81 -1.02 19.91 27.51
N ALA A 82 0.08 19.21 27.30
CA ALA A 82 0.95 18.70 28.35
C ALA A 82 1.50 19.84 29.24
N ASP A 83 1.96 20.95 28.64
CA ASP A 83 2.42 22.16 29.36
C ASP A 83 1.31 22.77 30.25
N ARG A 84 0.04 22.53 29.92
CA ARG A 84 -1.14 22.99 30.67
C ARG A 84 -1.66 21.97 31.67
N GLY A 85 -1.00 20.82 31.80
CA GLY A 85 -1.37 19.74 32.73
C GLY A 85 -2.41 18.76 32.17
N PHE A 86 -2.60 18.72 30.85
CA PHE A 86 -3.49 17.78 30.15
C PHE A 86 -2.67 16.76 29.34
N ASP A 87 -2.08 15.78 30.01
CA ASP A 87 -1.18 14.75 29.46
C ASP A 87 -1.90 13.53 28.84
N ARG A 88 -3.21 13.63 28.61
CA ARG A 88 -4.04 12.53 28.12
C ARG A 88 -3.99 12.32 26.60
N PHE A 89 -3.54 13.30 25.86
CA PHE A 89 -3.42 13.22 24.42
C PHE A 89 -1.98 12.89 24.07
N ASP A 90 -1.71 11.67 23.60
CA ASP A 90 -0.42 11.34 22.99
C ASP A 90 -0.59 11.38 21.47
N TRP A 91 0.18 12.22 20.78
CA TRP A 91 0.10 12.28 19.32
C TRP A 91 0.36 10.92 18.64
N LYS A 92 1.07 10.01 19.30
CA LYS A 92 1.35 8.65 18.80
C LYS A 92 0.10 7.80 18.66
N ASP A 93 -0.95 8.10 19.42
CA ASP A 93 -2.24 7.43 19.26
C ASP A 93 -2.91 7.78 17.93
N SER A 94 -2.39 8.78 17.21
CA SER A 94 -2.83 9.14 15.85
C SER A 94 -2.06 8.45 14.74
N ILE A 95 -1.12 7.54 15.06
CA ILE A 95 -0.38 6.77 14.05
C ILE A 95 -1.29 5.67 13.50
N PHE A 96 -1.66 5.76 12.22
CA PHE A 96 -2.46 4.74 11.58
C PHE A 96 -1.58 3.63 10.99
N PRO A 97 -2.07 2.39 10.96
CA PRO A 97 -1.33 1.36 10.24
C PRO A 97 -1.38 1.63 8.73
N VAL A 98 -0.32 1.25 8.02
CA VAL A 98 -0.14 1.41 6.55
C VAL A 98 0.07 0.07 5.84
N THR A 99 -0.16 0.02 4.52
CA THR A 99 0.05 -1.15 3.64
C THR A 99 1.28 -1.01 2.73
N THR A 100 1.66 -2.12 2.10
CA THR A 100 2.70 -2.18 1.06
C THR A 100 2.23 -1.56 -0.26
N PRO A 101 3.15 -1.03 -1.10
CA PRO A 101 2.80 -0.46 -2.40
C PRO A 101 2.15 -1.47 -3.35
N ASN A 102 1.11 -1.02 -4.07
CA ASN A 102 0.36 -1.85 -5.04
C ASN A 102 1.23 -2.37 -6.21
N LEU A 103 2.36 -1.71 -6.50
CA LEU A 103 3.26 -2.12 -7.58
C LEU A 103 3.94 -3.46 -7.34
N LEU A 104 3.94 -3.93 -6.08
CA LEU A 104 4.42 -5.27 -5.72
C LEU A 104 3.39 -6.37 -6.05
N ASN A 105 2.17 -6.02 -6.44
CA ASN A 105 1.05 -6.94 -6.67
C ASN A 105 0.87 -7.34 -8.15
N SER A 106 1.89 -7.16 -8.99
CA SER A 106 1.90 -7.67 -10.37
C SER A 106 1.65 -9.18 -10.40
N PRO A 107 0.84 -9.74 -11.31
CA PRO A 107 0.55 -11.17 -11.38
C PRO A 107 1.81 -12.06 -11.49
N TRP A 108 2.88 -11.52 -12.06
CA TRP A 108 4.19 -12.18 -12.17
C TRP A 108 5.00 -12.17 -10.87
N LEU A 109 4.66 -11.26 -9.96
CA LEU A 109 5.26 -11.16 -8.63
C LEU A 109 4.38 -11.82 -7.56
N ILE A 110 3.15 -12.28 -7.85
CA ILE A 110 2.24 -12.87 -6.85
C ILE A 110 2.78 -14.21 -6.33
N GLY A 111 3.09 -14.27 -5.03
CA GLY A 111 3.50 -15.49 -4.33
C GLY A 111 2.32 -16.34 -3.83
N PRO A 112 2.57 -17.60 -3.41
CA PRO A 112 1.54 -18.48 -2.83
C PRO A 112 0.90 -17.96 -1.55
N GLU A 113 1.59 -17.08 -0.83
CA GLU A 113 1.14 -16.51 0.45
C GLU A 113 0.70 -15.05 0.30
N GLU A 114 0.54 -14.56 -0.94
CA GLU A 114 0.22 -13.16 -1.20
C GLU A 114 -1.18 -12.80 -0.69
N LYS A 115 -1.28 -11.59 -0.14
CA LYS A 115 -2.53 -11.05 0.39
C LYS A 115 -2.96 -9.88 -0.47
N LEU A 116 -3.86 -10.14 -1.41
CA LEU A 116 -4.35 -9.15 -2.35
C LEU A 116 -5.27 -8.09 -1.70
N PHE A 117 -6.07 -8.49 -0.72
CA PHE A 117 -7.13 -7.70 -0.07
C PHE A 117 -7.12 -7.82 1.45
N SER A 118 -6.77 -9.01 1.98
CA SER A 118 -6.93 -9.27 3.42
C SER A 118 -6.03 -8.39 4.29
N ALA A 119 -4.89 -7.94 3.76
CA ALA A 119 -4.02 -6.97 4.41
C ALA A 119 -4.71 -5.61 4.62
N GLU A 120 -5.46 -5.12 3.63
CA GLU A 120 -6.21 -3.87 3.71
C GLU A 120 -7.39 -3.98 4.68
N ILE A 121 -8.08 -5.12 4.72
CA ILE A 121 -9.17 -5.37 5.67
C ILE A 121 -8.64 -5.35 7.11
N GLU A 122 -7.51 -6.02 7.37
CA GLU A 122 -6.85 -5.98 8.68
C GLU A 122 -6.43 -4.56 9.07
N LEU A 123 -5.98 -3.78 8.09
CA LEU A 123 -5.61 -2.39 8.27
C LEU A 123 -6.81 -1.55 8.67
N ALA A 124 -7.90 -1.64 7.90
CA ALA A 124 -9.13 -0.91 8.14
C ALA A 124 -9.70 -1.25 9.52
N ALA A 125 -9.74 -2.53 9.91
CA ALA A 125 -10.19 -2.95 11.24
C ALA A 125 -9.32 -2.41 12.39
N ARG A 126 -8.03 -2.16 12.15
CA ARG A 126 -7.16 -1.48 13.13
C ARG A 126 -7.45 0.02 13.14
N ALA A 127 -7.57 0.65 11.98
CA ALA A 127 -7.91 2.07 11.86
C ALA A 127 -9.26 2.39 12.51
N THR A 128 -10.30 1.58 12.27
CA THR A 128 -11.62 1.74 12.92
C THR A 128 -11.52 1.69 14.44
N ARG A 129 -10.71 0.80 15.01
CA ARG A 129 -10.52 0.75 16.48
C ARG A 129 -9.83 2.00 17.01
N VAL A 130 -8.82 2.51 16.31
CA VAL A 130 -8.17 3.78 16.64
C VAL A 130 -9.17 4.93 16.53
N GLU A 131 -9.96 4.99 15.46
CA GLU A 131 -11.00 5.99 15.28
C GLU A 131 -12.10 5.92 16.34
N GLU A 132 -12.57 4.74 16.73
CA GLU A 132 -13.56 4.57 17.79
C GLU A 132 -13.04 5.07 19.14
N GLN A 133 -11.76 4.85 19.42
CA GLN A 133 -11.08 5.37 20.60
C GLN A 133 -10.98 6.90 20.56
N LEU A 134 -10.60 7.47 19.42
CA LEU A 134 -10.47 8.92 19.24
C LEU A 134 -11.82 9.64 19.20
N ASN A 135 -12.87 9.02 18.66
CA ASN A 135 -14.20 9.62 18.48
C ASN A 135 -15.14 9.46 19.67
N ASN A 136 -14.84 8.56 20.62
CA ASN A 136 -15.56 8.43 21.89
C ASN A 136 -14.66 8.83 23.07
N PRO A 137 -14.12 10.06 23.11
CA PRO A 137 -13.31 10.48 24.23
C PRO A 137 -14.18 10.47 25.51
N PRO A 138 -13.63 10.08 26.67
CA PRO A 138 -14.33 10.24 27.94
C PRO A 138 -14.78 11.70 28.11
N GLU A 139 -15.85 11.94 28.90
CA GLU A 139 -16.31 13.30 29.19
C GLU A 139 -15.14 14.19 29.62
N ARG A 140 -14.88 15.23 28.83
CA ARG A 140 -13.75 16.13 29.02
C ARG A 140 -14.18 17.32 29.87
N PRO A 141 -13.42 17.69 30.92
CA PRO A 141 -13.68 18.92 31.66
C PRO A 141 -13.73 20.14 30.73
N ALA A 142 -14.61 21.11 31.00
CA ALA A 142 -14.72 22.34 30.20
C ALA A 142 -13.39 23.13 30.14
N GLU A 143 -12.54 22.98 31.17
CA GLU A 143 -11.21 23.57 31.22
C GLU A 143 -10.25 22.97 30.17
N GLU A 144 -10.35 21.67 29.93
CA GLU A 144 -9.54 20.95 28.92
C GLU A 144 -9.96 21.39 27.50
N VAL A 145 -11.26 21.49 27.24
CA VAL A 145 -11.77 21.97 25.95
C VAL A 145 -11.30 23.40 25.66
N ARG A 146 -11.34 24.27 26.68
CA ARG A 146 -10.83 25.63 26.55
C ARG A 146 -9.32 25.66 26.30
N ALA A 147 -8.55 24.79 26.96
CA ALA A 147 -7.11 24.68 26.74
C ALA A 147 -6.80 24.20 25.31
N GLU A 148 -7.56 23.25 24.77
CA GLU A 148 -7.48 22.81 23.36
C GLU A 148 -7.74 23.99 22.40
N ASP A 149 -8.83 24.72 22.58
CA ASP A 149 -9.16 25.89 21.76
C ASP A 149 -8.09 26.99 21.83
N GLU A 150 -7.49 27.21 23.02
CA GLU A 150 -6.38 28.15 23.21
C GLU A 150 -5.08 27.66 22.53
N CYS A 151 -4.79 26.36 22.59
CA CYS A 151 -3.65 25.74 21.91
C CYS A 151 -3.82 25.74 20.38
N LEU A 152 -5.06 25.71 19.88
CA LEU A 152 -5.40 25.77 18.46
C LEU A 152 -5.62 27.20 17.95
N ALA A 153 -5.55 28.22 18.82
CA ALA A 153 -5.84 29.59 18.44
C ALA A 153 -4.87 30.10 17.33
N PRO A 154 -5.36 30.96 16.41
CA PRO A 154 -4.58 31.40 15.25
C PRO A 154 -3.24 32.03 15.66
N GLY A 155 -2.14 31.44 15.20
CA GLY A 155 -0.77 31.86 15.53
C GLY A 155 0.08 30.78 16.21
N VAL A 156 -0.52 29.67 16.68
CA VAL A 156 0.22 28.56 17.32
C VAL A 156 0.52 27.40 16.36
N ARG A 157 -0.27 27.14 15.31
CA ARG A 157 0.16 26.39 14.10
C ARG A 157 -0.94 26.30 13.05
N ASP A 158 -0.60 26.67 11.82
CA ASP A 158 -1.05 25.86 10.69
C ASP A 158 -0.36 24.50 10.91
N SER A 159 -1.11 23.49 11.36
CA SER A 159 -0.71 22.09 11.25
C SER A 159 -0.19 21.89 9.82
N ALA A 160 0.95 21.21 9.66
CA ALA A 160 1.66 21.11 8.39
C ALA A 160 0.71 21.06 7.18
N SER A 161 1.00 21.88 6.17
CA SER A 161 0.18 21.95 4.96
C SER A 161 0.04 20.59 4.30
N ASP A 162 -1.05 20.39 3.55
CA ASP A 162 -1.25 19.16 2.77
C ASP A 162 -0.04 18.84 1.88
N SER A 163 0.65 19.86 1.35
CA SER A 163 1.88 19.71 0.58
C SER A 163 3.07 19.23 1.40
N GLU A 164 3.21 19.66 2.66
CA GLU A 164 4.29 19.19 3.55
C GLU A 164 4.06 17.73 3.96
N VAL A 165 2.81 17.36 4.24
CA VAL A 165 2.43 15.97 4.51
C VAL A 165 2.67 15.09 3.28
N ALA A 166 2.22 15.54 2.10
CA ALA A 166 2.42 14.81 0.86
C ALA A 166 3.90 14.64 0.51
N ALA A 167 4.75 15.63 0.79
CA ALA A 167 6.18 15.53 0.52
C ALA A 167 6.86 14.41 1.32
N VAL A 168 6.32 14.01 2.48
CA VAL A 168 6.85 12.90 3.29
C VAL A 168 6.40 11.55 2.70
N THR A 169 5.12 11.41 2.36
CA THR A 169 4.50 10.14 1.98
C THR A 169 4.57 9.83 0.49
N THR A 170 4.70 10.85 -0.36
CA THR A 170 4.78 10.75 -1.83
C THR A 170 5.87 11.70 -2.31
N PRO A 171 7.16 11.33 -2.18
CA PRO A 171 8.27 12.17 -2.61
C PRO A 171 8.17 12.52 -4.10
N ALA A 172 8.68 13.71 -4.44
CA ALA A 172 8.66 14.19 -5.82
C ALA A 172 9.35 13.20 -6.77
N GLY A 173 8.71 12.93 -7.91
CA GLY A 173 9.22 12.00 -8.91
C GLY A 173 8.80 10.54 -8.69
N LEU A 174 8.21 10.19 -7.54
CA LEU A 174 7.76 8.82 -7.29
C LEU A 174 6.67 8.41 -8.29
N VAL A 175 5.59 9.20 -8.39
CA VAL A 175 4.45 8.87 -9.26
C VAL A 175 4.88 8.76 -10.73
N GLU A 176 5.75 9.65 -11.18
CA GLU A 176 6.30 9.61 -12.53
C GLU A 176 7.19 8.37 -12.76
N LEU A 177 8.03 8.01 -11.79
CA LEU A 177 8.88 6.82 -11.88
C LEU A 177 8.05 5.53 -11.86
N GLU A 178 7.00 5.47 -11.03
CA GLU A 178 6.04 4.37 -10.97
C GLU A 178 5.32 4.18 -12.32
N ALA A 179 4.87 5.27 -12.94
CA ALA A 179 4.27 5.24 -14.26
C ALA A 179 5.27 4.76 -15.33
N THR A 180 6.52 5.25 -15.27
CA THR A 180 7.58 4.86 -16.21
C THR A 180 7.97 3.40 -16.06
N TRP A 181 8.08 2.89 -14.83
CA TRP A 181 8.29 1.46 -14.55
C TRP A 181 7.16 0.63 -15.13
N GLY A 182 5.94 1.12 -14.96
CA GLY A 182 4.76 0.50 -15.54
C GLY A 182 4.89 0.35 -17.05
N GLU A 183 5.11 1.45 -17.77
CA GLU A 183 5.32 1.44 -19.22
C GLU A 183 6.47 0.50 -19.65
N HIS A 184 7.60 0.53 -18.93
CA HIS A 184 8.75 -0.34 -19.20
C HIS A 184 8.44 -1.82 -19.03
N LEU A 185 7.63 -2.19 -18.02
CA LEU A 185 7.14 -3.56 -17.86
C LEU A 185 6.21 -3.98 -19.00
N ALA A 186 5.27 -3.11 -19.42
CA ALA A 186 4.39 -3.42 -20.54
C ALA A 186 5.17 -3.71 -21.82
N GLU A 187 6.18 -2.88 -22.12
CA GLU A 187 7.03 -3.02 -23.30
C GLU A 187 7.93 -4.25 -23.21
N GLY A 188 8.52 -4.52 -22.05
CA GLY A 188 9.48 -5.59 -21.86
C GLY A 188 8.89 -7.00 -21.78
N LEU A 189 7.68 -7.12 -21.22
CA LEU A 189 6.96 -8.39 -21.10
C LEU A 189 5.99 -8.64 -22.25
N ALA A 190 6.02 -7.78 -23.26
CA ALA A 190 5.19 -7.83 -24.44
C ALA A 190 5.12 -9.22 -25.09
N ASP A 191 6.23 -9.96 -25.05
CA ASP A 191 6.44 -11.22 -25.77
C ASP A 191 5.93 -12.47 -25.07
N LEU A 192 5.51 -12.38 -23.81
CA LEU A 192 5.30 -13.57 -22.98
C LEU A 192 3.91 -14.17 -23.11
N GLY A 193 2.83 -13.39 -23.32
CA GLY A 193 1.47 -13.94 -23.44
C GLY A 193 0.38 -12.93 -23.81
N ASP A 194 -0.75 -13.42 -24.36
CA ASP A 194 -1.93 -12.60 -24.69
C ASP A 194 -2.78 -12.34 -23.42
N VAL A 195 -2.98 -11.06 -23.07
CA VAL A 195 -3.87 -10.63 -21.99
C VAL A 195 -5.26 -11.24 -22.10
N ARG A 196 -5.77 -11.41 -23.32
CA ARG A 196 -7.07 -12.03 -23.56
C ARG A 196 -7.04 -13.53 -23.28
N GLU A 197 -5.90 -14.19 -23.47
CA GLU A 197 -5.72 -15.60 -23.12
C GLU A 197 -5.56 -15.77 -21.61
N PHE A 198 -4.82 -14.87 -20.94
CA PHE A 198 -4.76 -14.84 -19.48
C PHE A 198 -6.15 -14.58 -18.86
N THR A 199 -6.83 -13.53 -19.29
CA THR A 199 -8.17 -13.18 -18.81
C THR A 199 -9.15 -14.31 -19.08
N ARG A 200 -9.12 -14.87 -20.30
CA ARG A 200 -9.95 -16.02 -20.65
C ARG A 200 -9.58 -17.25 -19.82
N CYS A 201 -8.31 -17.51 -19.55
CA CYS A 201 -7.90 -18.61 -18.69
C CYS A 201 -8.49 -18.46 -17.30
N VAL A 202 -8.39 -17.27 -16.71
CA VAL A 202 -8.90 -16.99 -15.36
C VAL A 202 -10.43 -17.17 -15.31
N GLU A 203 -11.13 -16.71 -16.34
CA GLU A 203 -12.59 -16.90 -16.50
C GLU A 203 -12.99 -18.36 -16.79
N ASP A 204 -12.22 -19.07 -17.64
CA ASP A 204 -12.47 -20.45 -18.09
C ASP A 204 -12.09 -21.50 -17.05
N GLN A 205 -11.12 -21.22 -16.18
CA GLN A 205 -10.82 -22.06 -15.02
C GLN A 205 -12.02 -22.18 -14.08
N LYS A 206 -13.06 -21.34 -14.27
CA LYS A 206 -14.30 -21.36 -13.47
C LYS A 206 -13.99 -21.40 -11.99
N SER A 207 -12.97 -20.63 -11.56
CA SER A 207 -12.62 -20.55 -10.15
C SER A 207 -13.92 -20.27 -9.38
N PRO A 208 -14.31 -21.14 -8.43
CA PRO A 208 -15.50 -20.89 -7.63
C PRO A 208 -15.46 -19.52 -6.94
N ALA A 209 -14.25 -19.00 -6.72
CA ALA A 209 -13.99 -17.69 -6.15
C ALA A 209 -14.43 -16.52 -7.04
N LEU A 210 -14.35 -16.66 -8.36
CA LEU A 210 -14.79 -15.65 -9.33
C LEU A 210 -16.29 -15.71 -9.60
N ASN A 211 -16.95 -16.81 -9.23
CA ASN A 211 -18.40 -16.97 -9.31
C ASN A 211 -19.00 -16.60 -10.70
N GLY A 212 -18.29 -16.95 -11.77
CA GLY A 212 -18.69 -16.66 -13.16
C GLY A 212 -18.62 -15.18 -13.56
N ARG A 213 -17.93 -14.35 -12.79
CA ARG A 213 -17.68 -12.93 -13.08
C ARG A 213 -16.34 -12.74 -13.78
N ARG A 214 -16.17 -11.56 -14.35
CA ARG A 214 -14.94 -11.14 -15.04
C ARG A 214 -13.87 -10.77 -14.02
N LEU A 215 -12.60 -10.89 -14.38
CA LEU A 215 -11.49 -10.50 -13.52
C LEU A 215 -11.55 -9.01 -13.12
N GLU A 216 -12.08 -8.15 -13.99
CA GLU A 216 -12.33 -6.73 -13.69
C GLU A 216 -13.29 -6.50 -12.50
N ASP A 217 -14.12 -7.50 -12.16
CA ASP A 217 -15.06 -7.42 -11.04
C ASP A 217 -14.43 -7.94 -9.73
N LEU A 218 -13.14 -8.28 -9.70
CA LEU A 218 -12.50 -8.94 -8.55
C LEU A 218 -12.57 -8.08 -7.28
N ASP A 219 -12.38 -6.76 -7.37
CA ASP A 219 -12.52 -5.86 -6.20
C ASP A 219 -13.95 -5.83 -5.68
N LEU A 220 -14.94 -5.87 -6.58
CA LEU A 220 -16.34 -5.93 -6.19
C LEU A 220 -16.63 -7.27 -5.48
N LEU A 221 -16.11 -8.38 -6.00
CA LEU A 221 -16.24 -9.69 -5.37
C LEU A 221 -15.56 -9.76 -4.00
N ALA A 222 -14.36 -9.17 -3.86
CA ALA A 222 -13.67 -9.06 -2.58
C ALA A 222 -14.54 -8.31 -1.58
N ASN A 223 -15.11 -7.18 -1.97
CA ASN A 223 -16.01 -6.40 -1.12
C ASN A 223 -17.28 -7.17 -0.74
N GLU A 224 -17.96 -7.80 -1.71
CA GLU A 224 -19.14 -8.64 -1.46
C GLU A 224 -18.82 -9.79 -0.49
N ARG A 225 -17.66 -10.42 -0.66
CA ARG A 225 -17.19 -11.51 0.21
C ARG A 225 -16.89 -11.00 1.61
N ALA A 226 -16.19 -9.87 1.74
CA ALA A 226 -15.88 -9.25 3.02
C ALA A 226 -17.15 -8.90 3.80
N THR A 227 -18.13 -8.25 3.18
CA THR A 227 -19.45 -7.96 3.79
C THR A 227 -20.20 -9.23 4.15
N SER A 228 -20.18 -10.27 3.32
CA SER A 228 -20.84 -11.56 3.65
C SER A 228 -20.28 -12.23 4.91
N LEU A 229 -19.03 -11.92 5.25
CA LEU A 229 -18.29 -12.44 6.41
C LEU A 229 -18.27 -11.44 7.58
N GLY A 230 -18.93 -10.28 7.46
CA GLY A 230 -19.01 -9.23 8.47
C GLY A 230 -17.69 -8.50 8.71
N LEU A 231 -16.77 -8.48 7.74
CA LEU A 231 -15.46 -7.84 7.89
C LEU A 231 -15.48 -6.31 7.73
N ASP A 232 -16.59 -5.76 7.26
CA ASP A 232 -16.81 -4.33 7.04
C ASP A 232 -16.97 -3.52 8.33
N ASP A 233 -17.37 -4.16 9.42
CA ASP A 233 -17.52 -3.55 10.75
C ASP A 233 -16.24 -3.67 11.63
N GLY A 234 -15.10 -4.08 11.04
CA GLY A 234 -13.87 -4.31 11.78
C GLY A 234 -13.84 -5.60 12.60
N ASP A 235 -14.86 -6.46 12.48
CA ASP A 235 -14.87 -7.80 13.05
C ASP A 235 -13.98 -8.74 12.21
N LEU A 236 -12.93 -9.29 12.82
CA LEU A 236 -11.98 -10.17 12.12
C LEU A 236 -12.33 -11.66 12.22
N ARG A 237 -13.47 -12.05 12.81
CA ARG A 237 -13.86 -13.47 12.94
C ARG A 237 -13.96 -14.19 11.59
N GLY A 238 -14.39 -13.48 10.54
CA GLY A 238 -14.49 -14.01 9.17
C GLY A 238 -13.17 -14.04 8.39
N LEU A 239 -12.07 -13.49 8.94
CA LEU A 239 -10.86 -13.19 8.16
C LEU A 239 -10.18 -14.46 7.63
N GLN A 240 -10.21 -15.55 8.41
CA GLN A 240 -9.64 -16.82 7.97
C GLN A 240 -10.39 -17.39 6.76
N GLU A 241 -11.71 -17.28 6.74
CA GLU A 241 -12.53 -17.73 5.62
C GLU A 241 -12.34 -16.83 4.39
N PHE A 242 -12.16 -15.52 4.61
CA PHE A 242 -11.82 -14.58 3.54
C PHE A 242 -10.46 -14.89 2.93
N ARG A 243 -9.43 -15.14 3.76
CA ARG A 243 -8.09 -15.53 3.28
C ARG A 243 -8.10 -16.83 2.49
N ALA A 244 -8.93 -17.80 2.87
CA ALA A 244 -9.08 -19.03 2.09
C ALA A 244 -9.68 -18.75 0.71
N TRP A 245 -10.66 -17.85 0.61
CA TRP A 245 -11.19 -17.39 -0.67
C TRP A 245 -10.14 -16.63 -1.48
N GLU A 246 -9.41 -15.70 -0.87
CA GLU A 246 -8.33 -14.94 -1.50
C GLU A 246 -7.23 -15.84 -2.05
N LEU A 247 -6.78 -16.83 -1.28
CA LEU A 247 -5.80 -17.82 -1.73
C LEU A 247 -6.29 -18.59 -2.96
N SER A 248 -7.58 -18.94 -3.02
CA SER A 248 -8.14 -19.62 -4.20
C SER A 248 -8.20 -18.71 -5.44
N VAL A 249 -8.26 -17.39 -5.27
CA VAL A 249 -8.08 -16.43 -6.37
C VAL A 249 -6.62 -16.41 -6.80
N VAL A 250 -5.68 -16.29 -5.85
CA VAL A 250 -4.23 -16.31 -6.12
C VAL A 250 -3.83 -17.58 -6.87
N GLU A 251 -4.30 -18.75 -6.43
CA GLU A 251 -4.04 -20.02 -7.11
C GLU A 251 -4.56 -20.04 -8.56
N ALA A 252 -5.76 -19.52 -8.80
CA ALA A 252 -6.34 -19.46 -10.15
C ALA A 252 -5.56 -18.49 -11.07
N LEU A 253 -5.17 -17.32 -10.55
CA LEU A 253 -4.32 -16.37 -11.28
C LEU A 253 -2.98 -17.03 -11.64
N ARG A 254 -2.35 -17.70 -10.67
CA ARG A 254 -1.06 -18.39 -10.85
C ARG A 254 -1.13 -19.51 -11.88
N ALA A 255 -2.15 -20.36 -11.83
CA ALA A 255 -2.33 -21.43 -12.80
C ALA A 255 -2.47 -20.91 -14.25
N CYS A 256 -2.90 -19.66 -14.43
CA CYS A 256 -2.97 -19.03 -15.75
C CYS A 256 -1.65 -18.42 -16.24
N VAL A 257 -0.74 -18.05 -15.33
CA VAL A 257 0.60 -17.55 -15.70
C VAL A 257 1.68 -18.64 -15.66
N GLU A 258 1.43 -19.76 -14.98
CA GLU A 258 2.37 -20.88 -14.82
C GLU A 258 3.07 -21.32 -16.12
N PRO A 259 2.38 -21.43 -17.28
CA PRO A 259 3.04 -21.86 -18.52
C PRO A 259 4.14 -20.91 -19.04
N GLN A 260 4.12 -19.65 -18.61
CA GLN A 260 5.04 -18.59 -19.06
C GLN A 260 5.85 -18.01 -17.90
N TYR A 261 5.66 -18.52 -16.69
CA TYR A 261 6.14 -17.89 -15.46
C TYR A 261 7.67 -17.80 -15.42
N ASP A 262 8.39 -18.87 -15.77
CA ASP A 262 9.85 -18.87 -15.73
C ASP A 262 10.47 -17.96 -16.80
N ASP A 263 9.87 -17.91 -17.99
CA ASP A 263 10.28 -16.97 -19.05
C ASP A 263 10.00 -15.52 -18.62
N ALA A 264 8.86 -15.28 -17.96
CA ALA A 264 8.47 -13.97 -17.48
C ALA A 264 9.36 -13.46 -16.36
N VAL A 265 9.68 -14.33 -15.40
CA VAL A 265 10.59 -14.00 -14.30
C VAL A 265 12.00 -13.70 -14.82
N THR A 266 12.47 -14.45 -15.82
CA THR A 266 13.76 -14.17 -16.47
C THR A 266 13.78 -12.77 -17.09
N LEU A 267 12.75 -12.41 -17.87
CA LEU A 267 12.64 -11.08 -18.47
C LEU A 267 12.45 -9.98 -17.42
N LEU A 268 11.70 -10.23 -16.35
CA LEU A 268 11.54 -9.29 -15.24
C LEU A 268 12.87 -8.88 -14.60
N ALA A 269 13.80 -9.82 -14.45
CA ALA A 269 15.14 -9.53 -13.91
C ALA A 269 15.89 -8.51 -14.78
N GLU A 270 15.87 -8.74 -16.09
CA GLU A 270 16.52 -7.87 -17.08
C GLU A 270 15.87 -6.49 -17.15
N LEU A 271 14.53 -6.45 -17.05
CA LEU A 271 13.78 -5.21 -17.03
C LEU A 271 14.03 -4.41 -15.76
N SER A 272 14.06 -5.05 -14.59
CA SER A 272 14.39 -4.38 -13.32
C SER A 272 15.79 -3.80 -13.37
N THR A 273 16.77 -4.58 -13.81
CA THR A 273 18.17 -4.16 -13.92
C THR A 273 18.31 -2.97 -14.87
N SER A 274 17.77 -3.08 -16.09
CA SER A 274 17.85 -2.01 -17.10
C SER A 274 17.07 -0.75 -16.71
N PHE A 275 16.00 -0.89 -15.92
CA PHE A 275 15.27 0.24 -15.38
C PHE A 275 16.09 0.96 -14.30
N HIS A 276 16.62 0.22 -13.33
CA HIS A 276 17.49 0.75 -12.28
C HIS A 276 18.71 1.48 -12.85
N GLU A 277 19.34 0.93 -13.89
CA GLU A 277 20.48 1.57 -14.54
C GLU A 277 20.10 2.90 -15.21
N ARG A 278 18.96 2.95 -15.91
CA ARG A 278 18.50 4.14 -16.63
C ARG A 278 17.99 5.25 -15.72
N HIS A 279 17.35 4.88 -14.62
CA HIS A 279 16.74 5.81 -13.65
C HIS A 279 17.50 5.88 -12.33
N ARG A 280 18.79 5.55 -12.35
CA ARG A 280 19.63 5.44 -11.15
C ARG A 280 19.60 6.71 -10.29
N ALA A 281 19.62 7.89 -10.92
CA ALA A 281 19.63 9.16 -10.18
C ALA A 281 18.29 9.40 -9.47
N GLU A 282 17.17 9.08 -10.12
CA GLU A 282 15.82 9.17 -9.57
C GLU A 282 15.62 8.18 -8.43
N VAL A 283 16.07 6.93 -8.61
CA VAL A 283 16.06 5.89 -7.58
C VAL A 283 16.91 6.28 -6.37
N GLU A 284 18.17 6.69 -6.58
CA GLU A 284 19.08 7.12 -5.51
C GLU A 284 18.49 8.32 -4.72
N ASN A 285 17.78 9.23 -5.39
CA ASN A 285 17.10 10.35 -4.74
C ASN A 285 15.92 9.89 -3.86
N LEU A 286 15.12 8.95 -4.34
CA LEU A 286 14.00 8.37 -3.58
C LEU A 286 14.51 7.56 -2.38
N GLU A 287 15.57 6.77 -2.54
CA GLU A 287 16.20 6.04 -1.43
C GLU A 287 16.72 6.99 -0.33
N GLN A 288 17.35 8.10 -0.72
CA GLN A 288 17.81 9.13 0.21
C GLN A 288 16.65 9.79 0.94
N HIS A 289 15.53 10.02 0.25
CA HIS A 289 14.30 10.51 0.88
C HIS A 289 13.80 9.54 1.94
N TRP A 290 13.64 8.26 1.61
CA TRP A 290 13.19 7.25 2.57
C TRP A 290 14.14 7.11 3.76
N SER A 291 15.45 7.12 3.50
CA SER A 291 16.45 7.11 4.58
C SER A 291 16.33 8.33 5.50
N LYS A 292 16.01 9.50 4.97
CA LYS A 292 15.76 10.70 5.78
C LYS A 292 14.49 10.54 6.61
N VAL A 293 13.39 10.07 6.01
CA VAL A 293 12.12 9.85 6.70
C VAL A 293 12.29 8.87 7.87
N ARG A 294 12.99 7.74 7.67
CA ARG A 294 13.32 6.79 8.76
C ARG A 294 14.08 7.46 9.89
N LYS A 295 15.10 8.26 9.56
CA LYS A 295 15.90 8.98 10.57
C LYS A 295 15.06 10.01 11.34
N ASP A 296 14.19 10.74 10.64
CA ASP A 296 13.30 11.73 11.28
C ASP A 296 12.30 11.02 12.22
N ALA A 297 11.77 9.87 11.81
CA ALA A 297 10.92 9.02 12.67
C ALA A 297 11.67 8.49 13.90
N ASP A 298 12.92 8.03 13.75
CA ASP A 298 13.75 7.56 14.86
C ASP A 298 13.99 8.66 15.90
N VAL A 299 14.25 9.89 15.46
CA VAL A 299 14.41 11.05 16.36
C VAL A 299 13.12 11.29 17.16
N LEU A 300 11.96 11.17 16.52
CA LEU A 300 10.65 11.32 17.17
C LEU A 300 10.35 10.17 18.15
N ALA A 301 10.85 8.97 17.88
CA ALA A 301 10.72 7.81 18.77
C ALA A 301 11.68 7.88 19.98
N VAL A 302 12.87 8.45 19.81
CA VAL A 302 13.97 8.49 20.81
C VAL A 302 13.97 9.77 21.65
N GLY A 303 13.16 10.79 21.34
CA GLY A 303 13.02 12.05 22.08
C GLY A 303 12.44 11.95 23.50
N GLN A 304 12.83 10.90 24.23
CA GLN A 304 12.62 10.60 25.65
C GLN A 304 13.50 11.48 26.55
#